data_AF-A0A7R8CR61-F1
#
_entry.id   AF-A0A7R8CR61-F1
#
_cell.length_a   1.000
_cell.length_b   1.000
_cell.length_c   1.000
_cell.angle_alpha   90.00
_cell.angle_beta   90.00
_cell.angle_gamma   90.00
#
_symmetry.space_group_name_H-M   'P 1'
#
loop_
_entity.id
_entity.type
_entity.pdbx_description
1 polymer ?
#
loop_
_entity_poly.entity_id
_entity_poly.type
_entity_poly.pdbx_seq_one_letter_code
_entity_poly.pdbx_strand_id
1 'polypeptide(L)'
;MTSRENGFEIICVFTARFCDMIPITFLTGFYVSQVVTRYWDQFMSLQWPEESALKVATFIPGKDKFTRNLRRTIMRYVNVSTILVFRLVSKKAMNRFPTFESMAAADLLLKRETEQLERIDAKTPHETTWVPLLWALRLIQRYRHEKKIDLEPPVYANLVASFNGVEQKK
;
A
#
# COMPACT_ATOMS: atom_id res chain seq x y z
N MET A 1 39.41 12.64 -53.00
CA MET A 1 38.76 12.18 -51.77
C MET A 1 39.67 11.19 -51.09
N THR A 2 40.00 11.43 -49.82
CA THR A 2 40.95 10.62 -49.06
C THR A 2 40.34 9.24 -48.76
N SER A 3 41.14 8.16 -48.72
CA SER A 3 40.66 6.78 -48.45
C SER A 3 39.78 6.67 -47.18
N ARG A 4 39.98 7.58 -46.22
CA ARG A 4 39.19 7.69 -44.98
C ARG A 4 37.78 8.24 -45.20
N GLU A 5 37.59 9.18 -46.13
CA GLU A 5 36.27 9.75 -46.48
C GLU A 5 35.37 8.66 -47.08
N ASN A 6 35.91 7.85 -47.99
CA ASN A 6 35.18 6.74 -48.62
C ASN A 6 34.77 5.67 -47.60
N GLY A 7 35.64 5.37 -46.63
CA GLY A 7 35.32 4.42 -45.56
C GLY A 7 34.18 4.89 -44.65
N PHE A 8 34.16 6.18 -44.33
CA PHE A 8 33.07 6.78 -43.53
C PHE A 8 31.74 6.79 -44.28
N GLU A 9 31.76 7.10 -45.58
CA GLU A 9 30.54 7.12 -46.40
C GLU A 9 29.88 5.74 -46.48
N ILE A 10 30.66 4.67 -46.63
CA ILE A 10 30.16 3.29 -46.62
C ILE A 10 29.47 2.96 -45.28
N ILE A 11 30.05 3.40 -44.16
CA ILE A 11 29.45 3.19 -42.83
C ILE A 11 28.12 3.95 -42.71
N CYS A 12 28.07 5.22 -43.13
CA CYS A 12 26.83 6.00 -43.09
C CYS A 12 25.70 5.35 -43.90
N VAL A 13 25.99 4.91 -45.12
CA VAL A 13 25.01 4.24 -45.99
C VAL A 13 24.59 2.88 -45.41
N PHE A 14 25.54 2.12 -44.85
CA PHE A 14 25.25 0.85 -44.19
C PHE A 14 24.30 1.07 -43.00
N THR A 15 24.62 2.00 -42.09
CA THR A 15 23.80 2.29 -40.90
C THR A 15 22.42 2.85 -41.25
N ALA A 16 22.32 3.74 -42.23
CA ALA A 16 21.04 4.30 -42.68
C ALA A 16 20.05 3.20 -43.10
N ARG A 17 20.55 2.13 -43.74
CA ARG A 17 19.73 0.98 -44.14
C ARG A 17 19.14 0.19 -42.96
N PHE A 18 19.75 0.26 -41.77
CA PHE A 18 19.23 -0.39 -40.56
C PHE A 18 18.35 0.53 -39.72
N CYS A 19 18.47 1.85 -39.86
CA CYS A 19 17.61 2.80 -39.14
C CYS A 19 16.12 2.62 -39.46
N ASP A 20 15.78 2.26 -40.70
CA ASP A 20 14.39 2.05 -41.14
C ASP A 20 13.89 0.60 -40.96
N MET A 21 14.77 -0.32 -40.53
CA MET A 21 14.44 -1.75 -40.45
C MET A 21 13.52 -2.09 -39.26
N ILE A 22 13.55 -1.29 -38.19
CA ILE A 22 12.73 -1.51 -37.00
C ILE A 22 11.82 -0.29 -36.80
N PRO A 23 10.48 -0.45 -36.79
CA PRO A 23 9.56 0.65 -36.51
C PRO A 23 9.58 0.96 -35.01
N ILE A 24 10.61 1.70 -34.56
CA ILE A 24 10.80 2.07 -33.16
C ILE A 24 9.56 2.79 -32.63
N THR A 25 8.96 3.68 -33.43
CA THR A 25 7.74 4.40 -33.06
C THR A 25 6.59 3.48 -32.67
N PHE A 26 6.40 2.37 -33.40
CA PHE A 26 5.38 1.38 -33.09
C PHE A 26 5.71 0.71 -31.74
N LEU A 27 6.92 0.15 -31.59
CA LEU A 27 7.35 -0.51 -30.36
C LEU A 27 7.27 0.40 -29.13
N THR A 28 7.69 1.67 -29.27
CA THR A 28 7.57 2.68 -28.22
C THR A 28 6.12 2.96 -27.89
N GLY A 29 5.22 3.02 -28.88
CA GLY A 29 3.78 3.16 -28.66
C GLY A 29 3.18 2.05 -27.79
N PHE A 30 3.49 0.78 -28.10
CA PHE A 30 3.05 -0.35 -27.26
C PHE A 30 3.66 -0.29 -25.86
N TYR A 31 4.97 -0.03 -25.78
CA TYR A 31 5.67 0.03 -24.50
C TYR A 31 5.09 1.12 -23.60
N VAL A 32 4.95 2.35 -24.10
CA VAL A 32 4.40 3.48 -23.35
C VAL A 32 2.95 3.20 -22.94
N SER A 33 2.13 2.64 -23.83
CA SER A 33 0.76 2.24 -23.50
C SER A 33 0.71 1.26 -22.32
N GLN A 34 1.56 0.22 -22.35
CA GLN A 34 1.65 -0.75 -21.24
C GLN A 34 2.14 -0.10 -19.93
N VAL A 35 3.13 0.78 -20.00
CA VAL A 35 3.65 1.50 -18.81
C VAL A 35 2.58 2.40 -18.21
N VAL A 36 1.84 3.15 -19.04
CA VAL A 36 0.77 4.05 -18.58
C VAL A 36 -0.38 3.27 -17.95
N THR A 37 -0.80 2.16 -18.56
CA THR A 37 -1.84 1.28 -17.99
C THR A 37 -1.43 0.76 -16.62
N ARG A 38 -0.22 0.20 -16.49
CA ARG A 38 0.29 -0.31 -15.21
C ARG A 38 0.44 0.79 -14.16
N TYR A 39 0.87 1.98 -14.56
CA TYR A 39 0.96 3.13 -13.67
C TYR A 39 -0.42 3.52 -13.13
N TRP A 40 -1.42 3.57 -14.00
CA TRP A 40 -2.78 3.89 -13.60
C TRP A 40 -3.37 2.81 -12.69
N ASP A 41 -3.16 1.54 -13.01
CA ASP A 41 -3.59 0.42 -12.16
C ASP A 41 -2.96 0.48 -10.76
N GLN A 42 -1.66 0.80 -10.66
CA GLN A 42 -0.97 1.02 -9.38
C GLN A 42 -1.53 2.22 -8.61
N PHE A 43 -1.91 3.28 -9.30
CA PHE A 43 -2.53 4.45 -8.66
C PHE A 43 -3.93 4.10 -8.13
N MET A 44 -4.71 3.34 -8.89
CA MET A 44 -6.07 2.92 -8.52
C MET A 44 -6.08 1.83 -7.42
N SER A 45 -5.00 1.06 -7.27
CA SER A 45 -4.84 0.10 -6.17
C SER A 45 -4.47 0.74 -4.83
N LEU A 46 -4.12 2.03 -4.80
CA LEU A 46 -3.86 2.72 -3.53
C LEU A 46 -5.07 2.61 -2.59
N GLN A 47 -4.79 2.17 -1.36
CA GLN A 47 -5.81 2.04 -0.32
C GLN A 47 -6.16 3.42 0.24
N TRP A 48 -7.35 3.90 -0.06
CA TRP A 48 -7.89 5.11 0.53
C TRP A 48 -8.58 4.78 1.86
N PRO A 49 -8.20 5.41 2.99
CA PRO A 49 -8.77 5.09 4.30
C PRO A 49 -10.20 5.63 4.50
N GLU A 50 -10.73 6.39 3.53
CA GLU A 50 -12.02 7.08 3.62
C GLU A 50 -13.19 6.12 3.83
N GLU A 51 -13.26 5.04 3.05
CA GLU A 51 -14.37 4.07 3.15
C GLU A 51 -14.39 3.39 4.53
N SER A 52 -13.22 2.97 5.02
CA SER A 52 -13.07 2.40 6.36
C SER A 52 -13.40 3.42 7.44
N ALA A 53 -12.97 4.67 7.29
CA ALA A 53 -13.23 5.74 8.24
C ALA A 53 -14.74 6.03 8.36
N LEU A 54 -15.45 6.12 7.24
CA LEU A 54 -16.88 6.37 7.21
C LEU A 54 -17.66 5.22 7.88
N LYS A 55 -17.30 3.97 7.57
CA LYS A 55 -17.91 2.78 8.19
C LYS A 55 -17.65 2.73 9.69
N VAL A 56 -16.42 2.97 10.13
CA VAL A 56 -16.06 3.01 11.56
C VAL A 56 -16.78 4.13 12.30
N ALA A 57 -16.92 5.31 11.68
CA ALA A 57 -17.65 6.43 12.26
C ALA A 57 -19.15 6.15 12.39
N THR A 58 -19.74 5.46 11.42
CA THR A 58 -21.18 5.16 11.38
C THR A 58 -21.54 4.02 12.32
N PHE A 59 -20.76 2.94 12.33
CA PHE A 59 -21.10 1.71 13.05
C PHE A 59 -20.60 1.67 14.50
N ILE A 60 -19.75 2.61 14.90
CA ILE A 60 -19.34 2.78 16.30
C ILE A 60 -19.78 4.17 16.77
N PRO A 61 -21.10 4.40 16.92
CA PRO A 61 -21.61 5.68 17.39
C PRO A 61 -21.22 5.90 18.86
N GLY A 62 -21.09 7.16 19.26
CA GLY A 62 -20.77 7.53 20.64
C GLY A 62 -19.79 8.69 20.75
N LYS A 63 -20.00 9.53 21.77
CA LYS A 63 -19.15 10.69 22.09
C LYS A 63 -18.30 10.46 23.35
N ASP A 64 -18.48 9.33 24.01
CA ASP A 64 -17.70 8.95 25.18
C ASP A 64 -16.23 8.76 24.83
N LYS A 65 -15.37 8.92 25.84
CA LYS A 65 -13.92 8.82 25.68
C LYS A 65 -13.51 7.44 25.15
N PHE A 66 -14.25 6.38 25.51
CA PHE A 66 -13.95 5.03 25.10
C PHE A 66 -14.23 4.81 23.61
N THR A 67 -15.44 5.07 23.11
CA THR A 67 -15.77 4.91 21.67
C THR A 67 -14.92 5.81 20.79
N ARG A 68 -14.64 7.05 21.24
CA ARG A 68 -13.72 7.95 20.54
C ARG A 68 -12.32 7.34 20.42
N ASN A 69 -11.77 6.80 21.50
CA ASN A 69 -10.45 6.17 21.49
C ASN A 69 -10.45 4.89 20.66
N LEU A 70 -11.54 4.13 20.66
CA LEU A 70 -11.69 2.94 19.85
C LEU A 70 -11.64 3.28 18.36
N ARG A 71 -12.44 4.24 17.87
CA ARG A 71 -12.42 4.68 16.48
C ARG A 71 -11.03 5.15 16.04
N ARG A 72 -10.35 5.93 16.89
CA ARG A 72 -8.98 6.41 16.63
C ARG A 72 -7.97 5.25 16.57
N THR A 73 -8.12 4.25 17.43
CA THR A 73 -7.21 3.09 17.46
C THR A 73 -7.38 2.21 16.23
N ILE A 74 -8.64 1.96 15.82
CA ILE A 74 -8.95 1.21 14.59
C ILE A 74 -8.35 1.91 13.37
N MET A 75 -8.60 3.22 13.21
CA MET A 75 -8.06 3.97 12.07
C MET A 75 -6.53 4.09 12.10
N ARG A 76 -5.93 4.18 13.28
CA ARG A 76 -4.47 4.15 13.43
C ARG A 76 -3.91 2.83 12.91
N TYR A 77 -4.53 1.69 13.22
CA TYR A 77 -4.09 0.40 12.70
C TYR A 77 -4.25 0.26 11.18
N VAL A 78 -5.32 0.79 10.59
CA VAL A 78 -5.45 0.87 9.12
C VAL A 78 -4.29 1.66 8.54
N ASN A 79 -4.01 2.85 9.06
CA ASN A 79 -2.94 3.71 8.58
C ASN A 79 -1.55 3.05 8.73
N VAL A 80 -1.29 2.38 9.86
CA VAL A 80 -0.04 1.63 10.06
C VAL A 80 0.10 0.53 9.01
N SER A 81 -0.95 -0.26 8.76
CA SER A 81 -0.91 -1.30 7.73
C SER A 81 -0.59 -0.73 6.35
N THR A 82 -1.23 0.37 5.96
CA THR A 82 -0.96 1.06 4.69
C THR A 82 0.48 1.58 4.62
N ILE A 83 1.02 2.14 5.71
CA ILE A 83 2.43 2.57 5.77
C ILE A 83 3.39 1.39 5.61
N LEU A 84 3.10 0.25 6.25
CA LEU A 84 3.90 -0.96 6.09
C LEU A 84 3.91 -1.43 4.65
N VAL A 85 2.78 -1.42 3.95
CA VAL A 85 2.72 -1.73 2.51
C VAL A 85 3.54 -0.72 1.70
N PHE A 86 3.42 0.58 1.98
CA PHE A 86 4.20 1.60 1.26
C PHE A 86 5.70 1.49 1.48
N ARG A 87 6.17 1.00 2.62
CA ARG A 87 7.61 0.73 2.83
C ARG A 87 8.14 -0.30 1.84
N LEU A 88 7.33 -1.28 1.43
CA LEU A 88 7.74 -2.34 0.50
C LEU A 88 7.87 -1.84 -0.95
N VAL A 89 7.02 -0.90 -1.36
CA VAL A 89 6.93 -0.46 -2.76
C VAL A 89 7.55 0.92 -3.02
N SER A 90 7.70 1.76 -1.99
CA SER A 90 8.16 3.15 -2.12
C SER A 90 9.39 3.43 -1.28
N LYS A 91 10.51 3.72 -1.96
CA LYS A 91 11.76 4.14 -1.31
C LYS A 91 11.60 5.39 -0.44
N LYS A 92 10.71 6.31 -0.81
CA LYS A 92 10.40 7.50 0.00
C LYS A 92 9.76 7.12 1.34
N ALA A 93 8.84 6.15 1.33
CA ALA A 93 8.19 5.68 2.56
C ALA A 93 9.17 4.89 3.44
N MET A 94 10.00 4.03 2.83
CA MET A 94 11.06 3.30 3.53
C MET A 94 12.06 4.26 4.20
N ASN A 95 12.50 5.30 3.51
CA ASN A 95 13.43 6.29 4.08
C ASN A 95 12.81 7.11 5.21
N ARG A 96 11.50 7.38 5.15
CA ARG A 96 10.79 8.13 6.19
C ARG A 96 10.57 7.28 7.45
N PHE A 97 10.27 6.00 7.28
CA PHE A 97 10.01 5.07 8.36
C PHE A 97 10.87 3.82 8.21
N PRO A 98 12.18 3.89 8.46
CA PRO A 98 13.09 2.76 8.23
C PRO A 98 12.90 1.61 9.22
N THR A 99 12.49 1.90 10.46
CA THR A 99 12.35 0.90 11.54
C THR A 99 10.98 1.00 12.23
N PHE A 100 10.55 -0.05 12.93
CA PHE A 100 9.34 0.02 13.76
C PHE A 100 9.46 1.06 14.88
N GLU A 101 10.66 1.25 15.43
CA GLU A 101 10.95 2.33 16.38
C GLU A 101 10.72 3.72 15.78
N SER A 102 11.09 3.95 14.51
CA SER A 102 10.81 5.24 13.84
C SER A 102 9.32 5.54 13.69
N MET A 103 8.49 4.50 13.53
CA MET A 103 7.03 4.63 13.54
C MET A 103 6.49 4.91 14.95
N ALA A 104 7.09 4.32 15.98
CA ALA A 104 6.75 4.61 17.37
C ALA A 104 7.11 6.05 17.75
N ALA A 105 8.26 6.55 17.31
CA ALA A 105 8.68 7.95 17.51
C ALA A 105 7.75 8.96 16.82
N ALA A 106 7.05 8.54 15.76
CA ALA A 106 6.02 9.33 15.08
C ALA A 106 4.61 9.15 15.67
N ASP A 107 4.47 8.52 16.84
CA ASP A 107 3.20 8.20 17.52
C ASP A 107 2.22 7.36 16.68
N LEU A 108 2.72 6.65 15.66
CA LEU A 108 1.91 5.73 14.86
C LEU A 108 1.70 4.39 15.57
N LEU A 109 2.68 3.96 16.38
CA LEU A 109 2.67 2.72 17.15
C LEU A 109 2.94 3.02 18.63
N LEU A 110 2.24 2.31 19.51
CA LEU A 110 2.61 2.28 20.93
C LEU A 110 3.82 1.38 21.12
N LYS A 111 4.68 1.66 22.11
CA LYS A 111 5.87 0.85 22.41
C LYS A 111 5.59 -0.67 22.49
N ARG A 112 4.49 -1.05 23.17
CA ARG A 112 4.05 -2.45 23.27
C ARG A 112 3.70 -3.09 21.91
N GLU A 113 3.18 -2.29 20.99
CA GLU A 113 2.76 -2.75 19.66
C GLU A 113 3.97 -2.90 18.74
N THR A 114 4.95 -2.00 18.87
CA THR A 114 6.27 -2.11 18.24
C THR A 114 6.96 -3.42 18.62
N GLU A 115 7.08 -3.68 19.93
CA GLU A 115 7.68 -4.93 20.43
C GLU A 115 6.93 -6.18 19.93
N GLN A 116 5.60 -6.09 19.83
CA GLN A 116 4.79 -7.21 19.33
C GLN A 116 4.98 -7.42 17.82
N LEU A 117 5.05 -6.36 17.02
CA LEU A 117 5.34 -6.43 15.59
C LEU A 117 6.72 -7.03 15.35
N GLU A 118 7.76 -6.55 16.03
CA GLU A 118 9.12 -7.08 15.93
C GLU A 118 9.19 -8.57 16.27
N ARG A 119 8.48 -9.00 17.31
CA ARG A 119 8.41 -10.43 17.67
C ARG A 119 7.71 -11.29 16.64
N ILE A 120 6.72 -10.74 15.92
CA ILE A 120 6.01 -11.48 14.86
C ILE A 120 6.89 -11.51 13.61
N ASP A 121 7.49 -10.38 13.25
CA ASP A 121 8.39 -10.22 12.12
C ASP A 121 9.60 -11.16 12.23
N ALA A 122 10.18 -11.29 13.43
CA ALA A 122 11.27 -12.22 13.69
C ALA A 122 10.87 -13.71 13.58
N LYS A 123 9.59 -14.04 13.71
CA LYS A 123 9.08 -15.43 13.68
C LYS A 123 8.67 -15.89 12.28
N THR A 124 8.37 -14.96 11.38
CA THR A 124 7.85 -15.28 10.06
C THR A 124 8.77 -14.73 8.98
N PRO A 125 9.15 -15.52 7.95
CA PRO A 125 9.90 -15.01 6.81
C PRO A 125 9.05 -14.15 5.85
N HIS A 126 7.80 -13.84 6.23
CA HIS A 126 6.82 -13.15 5.40
C HIS A 126 6.51 -11.76 5.96
N GLU A 127 6.14 -10.86 5.07
CA GLU A 127 5.78 -9.48 5.40
C GLU A 127 4.60 -9.39 6.38
N THR A 128 4.78 -8.62 7.44
CA THR A 128 3.82 -8.48 8.56
C THR A 128 2.82 -7.34 8.36
N THR A 129 2.64 -6.87 7.12
CA THR A 129 1.78 -5.73 6.75
C THR A 129 0.31 -5.87 7.18
N TRP A 130 -0.19 -7.10 7.28
CA TRP A 130 -1.58 -7.44 7.62
C TRP A 130 -1.85 -7.46 9.15
N VAL A 131 -0.80 -7.52 9.96
CA VAL A 131 -0.92 -7.68 11.43
C VAL A 131 -1.73 -6.55 12.10
N PRO A 132 -1.52 -5.25 11.76
CA PRO A 132 -2.33 -4.18 12.33
C PRO A 132 -3.82 -4.29 11.97
N LEU A 133 -4.16 -4.70 10.75
CA LEU A 133 -5.56 -4.92 10.35
C LEU A 133 -6.19 -6.04 11.18
N LEU A 134 -5.45 -7.13 11.43
CA LEU A 134 -5.92 -8.18 12.33
C LEU A 134 -6.18 -7.66 13.75
N TRP A 135 -5.34 -6.77 14.28
CA TRP A 135 -5.57 -6.16 15.59
C TRP A 135 -6.82 -5.28 15.61
N ALA A 136 -7.09 -4.53 14.54
CA ALA A 136 -8.32 -3.77 14.39
C ALA A 136 -9.55 -4.68 14.43
N LEU A 137 -9.54 -5.76 13.66
CA LEU A 137 -10.62 -6.76 13.63
C LEU A 137 -10.83 -7.41 15.01
N ARG A 138 -9.74 -7.79 15.69
CA ARG A 138 -9.80 -8.37 17.04
C ARG A 138 -10.38 -7.39 18.06
N LEU A 139 -10.07 -6.10 17.98
CA LEU A 139 -10.69 -5.09 18.86
C LEU A 139 -12.19 -5.00 18.63
N ILE A 140 -12.63 -4.92 17.36
CA ILE A 140 -14.05 -4.86 17.01
C ILE A 140 -14.78 -6.11 17.53
N GLN A 141 -14.22 -7.30 17.28
CA GLN A 141 -14.80 -8.56 17.75
C GLN A 141 -14.90 -8.61 19.28
N ARG A 142 -13.82 -8.24 19.99
CA ARG A 142 -13.79 -8.23 21.45
C ARG A 142 -14.88 -7.32 22.03
N TYR A 143 -14.98 -6.09 21.55
CA TYR A 143 -15.92 -5.12 22.11
C TYR A 143 -17.38 -5.37 21.71
N ARG A 144 -17.61 -6.08 20.60
CA ARG A 144 -18.90 -6.66 20.26
C ARG A 144 -19.30 -7.75 21.27
N HIS A 145 -18.38 -8.68 21.60
CA HIS A 145 -18.64 -9.72 22.60
C HIS A 145 -18.87 -9.14 24.01
N GLU A 146 -18.11 -8.11 24.39
CA GLU A 146 -18.30 -7.39 25.66
C GLU A 146 -19.57 -6.51 25.69
N LYS A 147 -20.38 -6.49 24.60
CA LYS A 147 -21.57 -5.63 24.42
C LYS A 147 -21.32 -4.14 24.64
N LYS A 148 -20.08 -3.68 24.43
CA LYS A 148 -19.72 -2.25 24.49
C LYS A 148 -20.03 -1.50 23.20
N ILE A 149 -20.23 -2.25 22.11
CA ILE A 149 -20.66 -1.73 20.82
C ILE A 149 -21.81 -2.62 20.38
N ASP A 150 -22.92 -1.99 20.00
CA ASP A 150 -24.05 -2.70 19.42
C ASP A 150 -23.84 -2.80 17.91
N LEU A 151 -23.43 -3.99 17.46
CA LEU A 151 -23.15 -4.30 16.07
C LEU A 151 -23.97 -5.52 15.67
N GLU A 152 -25.04 -5.27 14.92
CA GLU A 152 -25.81 -6.35 14.30
C GLU A 152 -24.91 -7.20 13.38
N PRO A 153 -25.17 -8.51 13.26
CA PRO A 153 -24.39 -9.40 12.39
C PRO A 153 -24.15 -8.90 10.95
N PRO A 154 -25.15 -8.36 10.21
CA PRO A 154 -24.92 -7.85 8.85
C PRO A 154 -24.02 -6.60 8.82
N VAL A 155 -24.15 -5.71 9.81
CA VAL A 155 -23.33 -4.51 9.94
C VAL A 155 -21.87 -4.88 10.24
N TYR A 156 -21.68 -5.86 11.13
CA TYR A 156 -20.36 -6.41 11.43
C TYR A 156 -19.72 -7.02 10.18
N ALA A 157 -20.46 -7.83 9.41
CA ALA A 157 -19.94 -8.42 8.17
C ALA A 157 -19.51 -7.34 7.16
N ASN A 158 -20.31 -6.29 6.98
CA ASN A 158 -19.98 -5.16 6.11
C ASN A 158 -18.73 -4.39 6.56
N LEU A 159 -18.55 -4.24 7.88
CA LEU A 159 -17.37 -3.60 8.45
C LEU A 159 -16.12 -4.47 8.25
N VAL A 160 -16.19 -5.77 8.53
CA VAL A 160 -15.10 -6.72 8.30
C VAL A 160 -14.72 -6.77 6.82
N ALA A 161 -15.71 -6.81 5.92
CA ALA A 161 -15.49 -6.81 4.48
C ALA A 161 -14.72 -5.57 3.99
N SER A 162 -14.91 -4.42 4.64
CA SER A 162 -14.15 -3.21 4.28
C SER A 162 -12.65 -3.35 4.55
N PHE A 163 -12.24 -4.08 5.60
CA PHE A 163 -10.84 -4.35 5.89
C PHE A 163 -10.26 -5.41 4.94
N ASN A 164 -11.07 -6.36 4.48
CA ASN A 164 -10.66 -7.30 3.44
C ASN A 164 -10.45 -6.58 2.09
N GLY A 165 -11.27 -5.57 1.77
CA GLY A 165 -11.08 -4.73 0.59
C GLY A 165 -9.77 -3.95 0.63
N VAL A 166 -9.29 -3.58 1.82
CA VAL A 166 -7.94 -3.04 2.01
C VAL A 166 -6.93 -4.13 1.63
N GLU A 167 -6.99 -5.32 2.23
CA GLU A 167 -6.05 -6.40 1.93
C GLU A 167 -6.03 -6.87 0.45
N GLN A 168 -7.17 -6.87 -0.24
CA GLN A 168 -7.28 -7.31 -1.64
C GLN A 168 -6.71 -6.31 -2.65
N LYS A 169 -6.53 -5.04 -2.27
CA LYS A 169 -5.91 -4.01 -3.12
C LYS A 169 -4.36 -4.07 -3.13
N LYS A 170 -3.78 -5.16 -2.63
CA LYS A 170 -2.34 -5.43 -2.69
C LYS A 170 -1.88 -5.80 -4.10
#